data_AF-A0A958Z684-F1
#
_entry.id   AF-A0A958Z684-F1
#
_cell.length_a   1.000
_cell.length_b   1.000
_cell.length_c   1.000
_cell.angle_alpha   90.00
_cell.angle_beta   90.00
_cell.angle_gamma   90.00
#
_symmetry.space_group_name_H-M   'P 1'
#
loop_
_entity.id
_entity.type
_entity.pdbx_description
1 polymer ?
#
loop_
_entity_poly.entity_id
_entity_poly.type
_entity_poly.pdbx_seq_one_letter_code
_entity_poly.pdbx_strand_id
1 'polypeptide(L)'
;LNSDLATDEVFIVDKDLNQRGRLDDREEKEKANNKPSKELTSYNTIKIAELKNKFGDDFRVLFQEYREKRKGTFQSSDERRAYEIKPDHEQD
;
A
#
# COMPACT_ATOMS: atom_id res chain seq x y z
N LEU A 1 -4.33 21.05 -0.17
CA LEU A 1 -5.76 21.35 0.08
C LEU A 1 -6.18 22.49 -0.84
N ASN A 2 -7.42 22.52 -1.31
CA ASN A 2 -7.96 23.62 -2.09
C ASN A 2 -8.40 24.80 -1.19
N SER A 3 -9.01 25.84 -1.77
CA SER A 3 -9.54 27.00 -1.04
C SER A 3 -10.56 26.65 0.03
N ASP A 4 -11.24 25.51 -0.12
CA ASP A 4 -12.28 25.01 0.78
C ASP A 4 -11.73 23.96 1.76
N LEU A 5 -10.41 23.85 1.87
CA LEU A 5 -9.70 22.85 2.68
C LEU A 5 -9.98 21.39 2.27
N ALA A 6 -10.49 21.15 1.06
CA ALA A 6 -10.74 19.82 0.52
C ALA A 6 -9.48 19.24 -0.15
N THR A 7 -9.45 17.91 -0.25
CA THR A 7 -8.41 17.14 -0.94
C THR A 7 -9.03 15.99 -1.71
N ASP A 8 -8.47 15.70 -2.88
CA ASP A 8 -8.82 14.51 -3.67
C ASP A 8 -8.05 13.27 -3.21
N GLU A 9 -7.20 13.40 -2.20
CA GLU A 9 -6.39 12.32 -1.65
C GLU A 9 -7.14 11.58 -0.54
N VAL A 10 -7.22 10.25 -0.64
CA VAL A 10 -7.76 9.36 0.39
C VAL A 10 -6.62 8.63 1.08
N PHE A 11 -6.77 8.45 2.39
CA PHE A 11 -5.79 7.79 3.25
C PHE A 11 -6.42 6.55 3.87
N ILE A 12 -5.63 5.48 4.00
CA ILE A 12 -6.04 4.30 4.75
C ILE A 12 -5.40 4.41 6.14
N VAL A 13 -6.23 4.35 7.19
CA VAL A 13 -5.79 4.29 8.59
C VAL A 13 -6.33 3.01 9.19
N ASP A 14 -5.44 2.21 9.78
CA ASP A 14 -5.82 0.95 10.40
C ASP A 14 -6.37 1.14 11.84
N LYS A 15 -6.86 0.05 12.45
CA LYS A 15 -7.38 0.02 13.82
C LYS A 15 -6.34 0.38 14.88
N ASP A 16 -5.06 0.24 14.56
CA ASP A 16 -3.95 0.56 15.44
C ASP A 16 -3.47 2.03 15.21
N LEU A 17 -4.27 2.82 14.49
CA LEU A 17 -4.04 4.24 14.13
C LEU A 17 -2.80 4.48 13.26
N ASN A 18 -2.32 3.45 12.57
CA ASN A 18 -1.21 3.62 11.63
C ASN A 18 -1.74 3.96 10.24
N GLN A 19 -1.12 4.96 9.60
CA GLN A 19 -1.34 5.22 8.19
C GLN A 19 -0.75 4.08 7.36
N ARG A 20 -1.55 3.59 6.41
CA ARG A 20 -1.20 2.51 5.50
C ARG A 20 -0.94 3.08 4.11
N GLY A 21 -0.18 2.31 3.34
CA GLY A 21 0.29 2.67 2.01
C GLY A 21 1.29 1.63 1.52
N ARG A 22 1.99 1.94 0.43
CA ARG A 22 3.03 1.10 -0.16
C ARG A 22 4.39 1.74 0.07
N LEU A 23 5.37 0.94 0.47
CA LEU A 23 6.76 1.42 0.61
C LEU A 23 7.45 1.53 -0.76
N ASP A 24 7.03 0.69 -1.71
CA ASP A 24 7.48 0.76 -3.10
C ASP A 24 6.31 0.58 -4.07
N ASP A 25 5.87 1.69 -4.67
CA ASP A 25 4.80 1.77 -5.66
C ASP A 25 5.31 1.92 -7.10
N ARG A 26 6.60 1.64 -7.33
CA ARG A 26 7.18 1.66 -8.68
C ARG A 26 6.49 0.65 -9.59
N GLU A 27 6.18 1.07 -10.80
CA GLU A 27 5.80 0.16 -11.88
C GLU A 27 7.01 -0.68 -12.34
N GLU A 28 6.78 -1.83 -12.96
CA GLU A 28 7.85 -2.72 -13.45
C GLU A 28 8.87 -1.99 -14.34
N LYS A 29 8.39 -1.10 -15.21
CA LYS A 29 9.26 -0.27 -16.06
C LYS A 29 10.15 0.67 -15.25
N GLU A 30 9.69 1.14 -14.10
CA GLU A 30 10.47 2.03 -13.24
C GLU A 30 11.50 1.26 -12.42
N LYS A 31 11.16 0.04 -12.00
CA LYS A 31 12.11 -0.91 -11.40
C LYS A 31 13.21 -1.28 -12.39
N ALA A 32 12.84 -1.63 -13.62
CA ALA A 32 13.79 -1.96 -14.69
C ALA A 32 14.75 -0.81 -15.04
N ASN A 33 14.28 0.43 -14.90
CA ASN A 33 15.09 1.63 -15.11
C ASN A 33 15.87 2.07 -13.86
N ASN A 34 15.92 1.25 -12.79
CA ASN A 34 16.57 1.55 -11.52
C ASN A 34 16.17 2.92 -10.93
N LYS A 35 14.90 3.30 -11.10
CA LYS A 35 14.40 4.53 -10.49
C LYS A 35 14.36 4.40 -8.96
N PRO A 36 14.56 5.50 -8.21
CA PRO A 36 14.42 5.48 -6.76
C PRO A 36 13.02 5.00 -6.36
N SER A 37 12.94 4.26 -5.24
CA SER A 37 11.66 3.79 -4.70
C SER A 37 10.73 4.97 -4.43
N LYS A 38 9.45 4.77 -4.75
CA LYS A 38 8.42 5.77 -4.53
C LYS A 38 7.40 5.20 -3.56
N GLU A 39 7.25 5.85 -2.42
CA GLU A 39 6.21 5.51 -1.47
C GLU A 39 4.85 6.02 -1.99
N LEU A 40 3.79 5.28 -1.68
CA LEU A 40 2.40 5.67 -1.92
C LEU A 40 1.67 5.67 -0.58
N THR A 41 1.50 6.86 0.00
CA THR A 41 0.87 7.04 1.32
C THR A 41 -0.58 7.54 1.24
N SER A 42 -1.02 7.96 0.05
CA SER A 42 -2.38 8.41 -0.26
C SER A 42 -2.77 8.00 -1.68
N TYR A 43 -4.08 8.01 -1.95
CA TYR A 43 -4.64 7.61 -3.23
C TYR A 43 -5.46 8.73 -3.82
N ASN A 44 -5.17 9.07 -5.07
CA ASN A 44 -5.86 10.14 -5.78
C ASN A 44 -7.23 9.67 -6.30
N THR A 45 -8.29 10.30 -5.82
CA THR A 45 -9.68 9.92 -6.15
C THR A 45 -10.13 10.31 -7.56
N ILE A 46 -9.43 11.24 -8.22
CA ILE A 46 -9.68 11.59 -9.62
C ILE A 46 -9.19 10.46 -10.54
N LYS A 47 -8.15 9.73 -10.12
CA LYS A 47 -7.57 8.62 -10.90
C LYS A 47 -8.27 7.29 -10.58
N ILE A 48 -9.28 6.96 -11.38
CA ILE A 48 -10.07 5.72 -11.24
C ILE A 48 -9.19 4.46 -11.21
N ALA A 49 -8.14 4.39 -12.04
CA ALA A 49 -7.23 3.25 -12.08
C ALA A 49 -6.47 3.07 -10.75
N GLU A 50 -6.10 4.17 -10.10
CA GLU A 50 -5.39 4.17 -8.81
C GLU A 50 -6.33 3.69 -7.69
N LEU A 51 -7.56 4.20 -7.65
CA LEU A 51 -8.57 3.73 -6.69
C LEU A 51 -8.92 2.25 -6.87
N LYS A 52 -9.12 1.81 -8.11
CA LYS A 52 -9.56 0.43 -8.37
C LYS A 52 -8.46 -0.59 -8.09
N ASN A 53 -7.25 -0.31 -8.57
CA ASN A 53 -6.16 -1.29 -8.58
C ASN A 53 -5.26 -1.15 -7.36
N LYS A 54 -4.95 0.06 -6.89
CA LYS A 54 -4.04 0.24 -5.76
C LYS A 54 -4.79 0.24 -4.44
N PHE A 55 -5.71 1.18 -4.27
CA PHE A 55 -6.51 1.29 -3.04
C PHE A 55 -7.34 0.02 -2.79
N GLY A 56 -8.01 -0.50 -3.82
CA GLY A 56 -8.82 -1.72 -3.70
C GLY A 56 -8.02 -2.95 -3.23
N ASP A 57 -6.79 -3.12 -3.72
CA ASP A 57 -5.93 -4.24 -3.32
C ASP A 57 -5.40 -4.05 -1.90
N ASP A 58 -4.94 -2.85 -1.56
CA ASP A 58 -4.41 -2.55 -0.23
C ASP A 58 -5.50 -2.68 0.85
N PHE A 59 -6.76 -2.36 0.51
CA PHE A 59 -7.91 -2.56 1.38
C PHE A 59 -8.26 -4.05 1.58
N ARG A 60 -8.15 -4.88 0.53
CA ARG A 60 -8.35 -6.34 0.64
C ARG A 60 -7.30 -6.97 1.55
N VAL A 61 -6.04 -6.55 1.41
CA VAL A 61 -4.95 -6.99 2.28
C VAL A 61 -5.28 -6.64 3.73
N LEU A 62 -5.67 -5.39 4.01
CA LEU A 62 -6.03 -4.97 5.36
C LEU A 62 -7.15 -5.83 5.96
N PHE A 63 -8.17 -6.17 5.17
CA PHE A 63 -9.23 -7.06 5.63
C PHE A 63 -8.78 -8.49 5.88
N GLN A 64 -7.87 -9.01 5.05
CA GLN A 64 -7.30 -10.33 5.26
C GLN A 64 -6.46 -10.36 6.54
N GLU A 65 -5.62 -9.35 6.79
CA GLU A 65 -4.88 -9.19 8.05
C GLU A 65 -5.83 -9.17 9.26
N TYR A 66 -6.93 -8.41 9.20
CA TYR A 66 -7.95 -8.41 10.26
C TYR A 66 -8.68 -9.74 10.42
N ARG A 67 -8.86 -10.50 9.34
CA ARG A 67 -9.48 -11.82 9.39
C ARG A 67 -8.54 -12.82 10.05
N GLU A 68 -7.26 -12.79 9.72
CA GLU A 68 -6.23 -13.65 10.31
C GLU A 68 -6.00 -13.31 11.79
N LYS A 69 -5.94 -12.02 12.15
CA LYS A 69 -5.84 -11.58 13.56
C LYS A 69 -6.98 -12.17 14.40
N ARG A 70 -8.20 -12.17 13.86
CA ARG A 70 -9.36 -12.79 14.53
C ARG A 70 -9.30 -14.31 14.62
N LYS A 71 -8.63 -14.98 13.68
CA LYS A 71 -8.48 -16.45 13.67
C LYS A 71 -7.28 -16.94 14.49
N GLY A 72 -6.42 -16.03 14.96
CA GLY A 72 -5.19 -16.37 15.68
C GLY A 72 -4.09 -16.96 14.79
N THR A 73 -4.24 -16.92 13.47
CA THR A 73 -3.24 -17.41 12.50
C THR A 73 -2.33 -16.32 11.96
N PHE A 74 -2.51 -15.10 12.45
CA PHE A 74 -1.80 -13.92 11.99
C PHE A 74 -0.32 -14.00 12.37
N GLN A 75 0.56 -13.98 11.37
CA GLN A 75 2.01 -14.02 11.60
C GLN A 75 2.53 -12.60 11.89
N SER A 76 2.37 -11.65 10.97
CA SER A 76 2.69 -10.23 11.20
C SER A 76 2.22 -9.32 10.06
N SER A 77 1.89 -8.05 10.36
CA SER A 77 1.67 -7.01 9.34
C SER A 77 3.00 -6.58 8.71
N ASP A 78 4.11 -6.80 9.41
CA ASP A 78 5.46 -6.40 9.03
C ASP A 78 6.15 -7.43 8.15
N GLU A 79 5.77 -8.70 8.18
CA GLU A 79 6.34 -9.71 7.28
C GLU A 79 6.09 -9.32 5.82
N ARG A 80 4.88 -8.82 5.51
CA ARG A 80 4.55 -8.32 4.18
C ARG A 80 5.32 -7.04 3.82
N ARG A 81 5.50 -6.11 4.77
CA ARG A 81 6.41 -4.95 4.58
C ARG A 81 7.85 -5.38 4.35
N ALA A 82 8.31 -6.42 5.06
CA ALA A 82 9.65 -6.96 4.95
C ALA A 82 9.89 -7.66 3.59
N TYR A 83 8.87 -8.31 3.03
CA TYR A 83 8.91 -8.83 1.66
C TYR A 83 9.02 -7.71 0.61
N GLU A 84 8.39 -6.55 0.84
CA GLU A 84 8.51 -5.37 -0.03
C GLU A 84 9.86 -4.63 0.15
N ILE A 85 10.52 -4.76 1.31
CA ILE A 85 11.82 -4.15 1.63
C ILE A 85 13.01 -5.00 1.15
N LYS A 86 12.86 -6.32 0.97
CA LYS A 86 13.96 -7.18 0.53
C LYS A 86 14.14 -7.12 -0.99
N PRO A 87 15.28 -6.65 -1.51
CA PRO A 87 15.55 -6.55 -2.94
C PRO A 87 15.84 -7.89 -3.64
N ASP A 88 15.93 -9.02 -2.93
CA ASP A 88 16.64 -10.22 -3.40
C ASP A 88 15.77 -11.48 -3.67
N HIS A 89 14.54 -11.34 -4.18
CA HIS A 89 13.76 -12.51 -4.62
C HIS A 89 13.36 -12.47 -6.11
N GLU A 90 14.23 -11.91 -6.97
CA GLU A 90 14.27 -12.22 -8.41
C GLU A 90 15.54 -13.02 -8.72
N GLN A 91 15.51 -14.32 -8.43
CA GLN A 91 16.37 -15.33 -9.07
C GLN A 91 15.86 -16.72 -8.71
N ASP A 92 15.10 -17.31 -9.65
CA ASP A 92 15.19 -18.71 -10.09
C ASP A 92 14.39 -18.88 -11.40
#